data_AF-A0A1D6PYZ1-F1
#
_entry.id   AF-A0A1D6PYZ1-F1
#
_cell.length_a   1.000
_cell.length_b   1.000
_cell.length_c   1.000
_cell.angle_alpha   90.00
_cell.angle_beta   90.00
_cell.angle_gamma   90.00
#
_symmetry.space_group_name_H-M   'P 1'
#
loop_
_entity.id
_entity.type
_entity.pdbx_description
1 polymer ?
#
loop_
_entity_poly.entity_id
_entity_poly.type
_entity_poly.pdbx_seq_one_letter_code
_entity_poly.pdbx_strand_id
1 'polypeptide(L)' 'MVNKVSEFPGEVSVLALGPLTNVALAIKRDPSFASKVNKIVVLGGAFFVAGNVNPAAEANEQMSLWLALT' A
#
# COMPACT_ATOMS: atom_id res chain seq x y z
N MET A 1 -10.46 -6.82 -1.60
CA MET A 1 -10.11 -5.41 -1.87
C MET A 1 -10.58 -4.97 -3.25
N VAL A 2 -10.04 -5.54 -4.35
CA VAL A 2 -10.39 -5.17 -5.74
C VAL A 2 -11.90 -5.12 -6.01
N ASN A 3 -12.65 -6.19 -5.68
CA ASN A 3 -14.10 -6.23 -5.94
C ASN A 3 -14.84 -5.07 -5.26
N LYS A 4 -14.53 -4.79 -3.99
CA LYS A 4 -15.22 -3.73 -3.22
C LYS A 4 -14.94 -2.34 -3.77
N VAL A 5 -13.70 -2.10 -4.22
CA VAL A 5 -13.31 -0.84 -4.86
C VAL A 5 -13.98 -0.68 -6.23
N SER A 6 -14.16 -1.78 -6.97
CA SER A 6 -14.89 -1.76 -8.24
C SER A 6 -16.41 -1.62 -8.08
N GLU A 7 -16.98 -2.14 -6.99
CA GLU A 7 -18.40 -1.96 -6.65
C GLU A 7 -18.73 -0.52 -6.25
N PHE A 8 -17.80 0.18 -5.60
CA PHE A 8 -17.98 1.55 -5.07
C PHE A 8 -16.80 2.46 -5.46
N PRO A 9 -16.65 2.79 -6.76
CA PRO A 9 -15.54 3.60 -7.23
C PRO A 9 -15.61 5.01 -6.64
N GLY A 10 -14.50 5.47 -6.07
CA GLY A 10 -14.36 6.79 -5.45
C GLY A 10 -14.88 6.87 -4.01
N GLU A 11 -15.47 5.81 -3.46
CA GLU A 11 -16.03 5.81 -2.10
C GLU A 11 -15.15 5.06 -1.08
N VAL A 12 -14.48 4.00 -1.53
CA VAL A 12 -13.68 3.16 -0.63
C VAL A 12 -12.35 3.83 -0.31
N SER A 13 -12.09 4.03 0.99
CA SER A 13 -10.78 4.42 1.52
C SER A 13 -10.05 3.20 2.08
N VAL A 14 -8.76 3.07 1.79
CA VAL A 14 -7.93 1.96 2.28
C VAL A 14 -7.01 2.47 3.39
N LEU A 15 -7.09 1.86 4.57
CA LEU A 15 -6.14 2.07 5.67
C LEU A 15 -5.17 0.87 5.72
N ALA A 16 -3.93 1.09 5.31
CA ALA A 16 -2.89 0.06 5.29
C ALA A 16 -2.05 0.16 6.57
N LEU A 17 -2.25 -0.78 7.49
CA LEU A 17 -1.57 -0.85 8.80
C LEU A 17 -0.44 -1.89 8.84
N GLY A 18 -0.06 -2.42 7.69
CA GLY A 18 0.95 -3.47 7.55
C GLY A 18 1.53 -3.48 6.14
N PRO A 19 2.26 -4.53 5.74
CA PRO A 19 2.92 -4.60 4.45
C PRO A 19 1.99 -4.32 3.26
N LEU A 20 2.46 -3.50 2.33
CA LEU A 20 1.69 -3.05 1.17
C LEU A 20 1.46 -4.12 0.08
N THR A 21 1.85 -5.38 0.33
CA THR A 21 1.72 -6.52 -0.59
C THR A 21 0.30 -6.65 -1.16
N ASN A 22 -0.73 -6.49 -0.33
CA ASN A 22 -2.12 -6.60 -0.78
C ASN A 22 -2.54 -5.46 -1.71
N VAL A 23 -2.01 -4.25 -1.49
CA VAL A 23 -2.25 -3.08 -2.35
C VAL A 23 -1.50 -3.25 -3.66
N ALA A 24 -0.24 -3.67 -3.63
CA ALA A 24 0.56 -3.96 -4.83
C ALA A 24 -0.09 -5.03 -5.71
N LEU A 25 -0.55 -6.15 -5.11
CA LEU A 25 -1.27 -7.20 -5.83
C LEU A 25 -2.63 -6.73 -6.37
N ALA A 26 -3.32 -5.82 -5.67
CA ALA A 26 -4.56 -5.23 -6.15
C ALA A 26 -4.33 -4.37 -7.41
N ILE A 27 -3.28 -3.54 -7.42
CA ILE A 27 -2.89 -2.72 -8.58
C ILE A 27 -2.44 -3.62 -9.74
N LYS A 28 -1.64 -4.66 -9.48
CA LYS A 28 -1.20 -5.60 -10.51
C LYS A 28 -2.37 -6.36 -11.15
N ARG A 29 -3.39 -6.70 -10.36
CA ARG A 29 -4.59 -7.40 -10.82
C ARG A 29 -5.56 -6.50 -11.58
N ASP A 30 -5.71 -5.25 -11.15
CA ASP A 30 -6.52 -4.22 -11.81
C ASP A 30 -5.71 -2.92 -11.88
N PRO A 31 -5.08 -2.60 -13.02
CA PRO A 31 -4.29 -1.38 -13.18
C PRO A 31 -5.10 -0.09 -12.95
N SER A 32 -6.43 -0.14 -13.08
CA SER A 32 -7.31 0.99 -12.79
C SER A 32 -7.70 1.12 -11.32
N PHE A 33 -7.27 0.18 -10.46
CA PHE A 33 -7.57 0.14 -9.04
C PHE A 33 -7.21 1.46 -8.33
N ALA A 34 -6.02 2.00 -8.60
CA ALA A 34 -5.54 3.23 -7.96
C ALA A 34 -6.48 4.42 -8.25
N SER A 35 -7.01 4.51 -9.46
CA SER A 35 -7.94 5.57 -9.87
C SER A 35 -9.34 5.42 -9.28
N LYS A 36 -9.71 4.21 -8.82
CA LYS A 36 -11.02 3.91 -8.23
C LYS A 36 -11.03 4.04 -6.72
N VAL A 37 -9.88 4.05 -6.06
CA VAL A 37 -9.80 4.26 -4.61
C VAL A 37 -9.96 5.74 -4.29
N ASN A 38 -10.72 6.07 -3.23
CA ASN A 38 -10.84 7.45 -2.76
C ASN A 38 -9.50 7.98 -2.25
N LYS A 39 -8.89 7.22 -1.33
CA LYS A 39 -7.57 7.48 -0.73
C LYS A 39 -6.98 6.22 -0.14
N ILE A 40 -5.66 6.18 -0.08
CA ILE A 40 -4.89 5.16 0.65
C ILE A 40 -4.10 5.88 1.74
N VAL A 41 -4.35 5.51 3.00
CA VAL A 41 -3.60 6.00 4.15
C VAL A 41 -2.70 4.87 4.62
N VAL A 42 -1.39 5.12 4.68
CA VAL A 42 -0.38 4.13 5.00
C VAL A 42 0.22 4.44 6.36
N LEU A 43 0.24 3.46 7.24
CA LEU A 43 1.12 3.43 8.41
C LEU A 43 2.43 2.81 7.96
N GLY A 44 3.44 3.64 7.74
CA GLY A 44 4.74 3.20 7.30
C GLY A 44 5.65 4.37 6.96
N GLY A 45 6.94 4.07 6.87
CA GLY A 45 7.99 4.97 6.45
C GLY A 45 8.78 5.53 7.63
N ALA A 46 10.02 5.89 7.33
CA ALA A 46 10.93 6.56 8.25
C ALA A 46 11.55 7.75 7.52
N PHE A 47 10.76 8.80 7.29
CA PHE A 47 11.21 10.00 6.60
C PHE A 47 11.96 10.89 7.59
N PHE A 48 13.26 11.10 7.37
CA PHE A 48 14.16 11.92 8.21
C PHE A 48 14.46 11.36 9.61
N VAL A 49 14.10 10.10 9.86
CA VAL A 49 14.38 9.38 11.11
C VAL A 49 14.91 7.98 10.79
N ALA A 50 15.56 7.35 11.76
CA ALA A 50 16.00 5.96 11.61
C ALA A 50 14.80 5.00 11.61
N GLY A 51 14.89 3.95 10.82
CA GLY A 51 13.89 2.88 10.77
C GLY A 51 13.85 2.03 12.04
N ASN A 52 12.75 1.28 12.23
CA ASN A 52 12.51 0.44 13.39
C ASN A 52 12.95 -1.03 13.22
N VAL A 53 13.25 -1.47 11.99
CA VAL A 53 13.84 -2.80 11.72
C VAL A 53 15.34 -2.71 11.53
N ASN A 54 15.79 -1.68 10.81
CA ASN A 54 17.20 -1.29 10.71
C ASN A 54 17.27 0.23 10.44
N PRO A 55 18.45 0.87 10.51
CA PRO A 55 18.56 2.32 10.39
C PRO A 55 17.93 2.91 9.12
N ALA A 56 17.81 2.14 8.05
CA ALA A 56 17.24 2.56 6.78
C ALA A 56 15.80 2.05 6.51
N ALA A 57 15.19 1.27 7.41
CA ALA A 57 13.94 0.57 7.10
C ALA A 57 12.92 0.49 8.24
N GLU A 58 11.68 0.81 7.90
CA GLU A 58 10.48 0.59 8.71
C GLU A 58 9.88 -0.80 8.38
N ALA A 59 9.26 -1.44 9.37
CA ALA A 59 8.78 -2.81 9.28
C ALA A 59 7.76 -3.06 8.17
N ASN A 60 6.86 -2.12 7.90
CA ASN A 60 5.82 -2.26 6.90
C ASN A 60 6.36 -2.06 5.47
N GLU A 61 7.32 -1.15 5.27
CA GLU A 61 8.01 -0.98 3.98
C GLU A 61 9.02 -2.08 3.67
N GLN A 62 9.77 -2.57 4.67
CA GLN A 62 10.84 -3.54 4.40
C GLN A 62 10.29 -4.84 3.77
N MET A 63 9.11 -5.28 4.21
CA MET A 63 8.47 -6.48 3.68
C MET A 63 7.92 -6.29 2.25
N SER A 64 7.71 -5.05 1.80
CA SER A 64 7.04 -4.75 0.52
C SER A 64 7.99 -4.30 -0.60
N LEU A 65 9.27 -4.04 -0.30
CA LEU A 65 10.26 -3.54 -1.26
C LEU A 65 10.47 -4.44 -2.50
N TRP A 66 10.22 -5.75 -2.39
CA TRP A 66 10.39 -6.69 -3.51
C TRP A 66 9.31 -6.57 -4.59
N LEU A 67 8.10 -6.11 -4.23
CA LEU A 67 6.98 -5.92 -5.17
C LEU A 67 6.93 -4.52 -5.78
N ALA A 68 7.61 -3.54 -5.18
CA ALA A 68 7.66 -2.17 -5.72
C ALA A 68 8.62 -2.03 -6.92
N LEU A 69 9.53 -3.00 -7.11
CA LEU A 69 10.57 -2.98 -8.14
C LEU A 69 10.24 -3.82 -9.40
N THR A 70 9.05 -4.43 -9.47
CA THR A 70 8.63 -5.35 -10.55
C THR A 70 7.20 -5.11 -11.00
#